data_AF-A0A2D4QJG3-F1
#
_entry.id   AF-A0A2D4QJG3-F1
#
_cell.length_a   1.000
_cell.length_b   1.000
_cell.length_c   1.000
_cell.angle_alpha   90.00
_cell.angle_beta   90.00
_cell.angle_gamma   90.00
#
_symmetry.space_group_name_H-M   'P 1'
#
loop_
_entity.id
_entity.type
_entity.pdbx_description
1 polymer ?
#
loop_
_entity_poly.entity_id
_entity_poly.type
_entity_poly.pdbx_seq_one_letter_code
_entity_poly.pdbx_strand_id
1 'polypeptide(L)'
;MAHELKRPTRWWYWWPFLLGPCAMAACYLTFPEDYTREAFKPRFEIIALVLASAAVGFGAVRLAWQRTEYHLLILLLACSILLREIHWDWTTKFVYIAVAVLAAWGWCRRKRVDRFLNPNPSVRCWLIATAFTYVLSQAIARRAFRGIIPEEELFYGDMEELVENLSHAMLIVCILAGSWKRMPRAAAN
;
A
#
# COMPACT_ATOMS: atom_id res chain seq x y z
N MET A 1 29.97 11.96 14.43
CA MET A 1 28.80 11.79 13.55
C MET A 1 29.14 10.70 12.54
N ALA A 2 28.60 9.49 12.70
CA ALA A 2 28.75 8.46 11.67
C ALA A 2 27.98 8.93 10.42
N HIS A 3 28.66 9.06 9.28
CA HIS A 3 28.00 9.32 8.00
C HIS A 3 26.98 8.20 7.76
N GLU A 4 25.68 8.51 7.81
CA GLU A 4 24.65 7.58 7.36
C GLU A 4 24.96 7.20 5.90
N LEU A 5 25.30 5.92 5.67
CA LEU A 5 25.53 5.38 4.34
C LEU A 5 24.19 5.37 3.57
N LYS A 6 23.86 6.49 2.95
CA LYS A 6 22.79 6.56 1.94
C LYS A 6 23.24 5.77 0.72
N ARG A 7 22.59 4.63 0.48
CA ARG A 7 22.75 3.94 -0.81
C ARG A 7 21.96 4.72 -1.85
N PRO A 8 22.55 5.09 -2.99
CA PRO A 8 21.82 5.80 -4.04
C PRO A 8 20.69 4.91 -4.56
N THR A 9 19.52 5.51 -4.78
CA THR A 9 18.40 4.82 -5.43
C THR A 9 18.75 4.61 -6.90
N ARG A 10 18.75 3.36 -7.34
CA ARG A 10 19.00 2.98 -8.74
C ARG A 10 17.67 3.02 -9.52
N TRP A 11 17.72 3.39 -10.80
CA TRP A 11 16.51 3.59 -11.62
C TRP A 11 15.66 2.31 -11.72
N TRP A 12 16.27 1.13 -11.73
CA TRP A 12 15.55 -0.14 -11.82
C TRP A 12 14.80 -0.51 -10.53
N TYR A 13 15.00 0.16 -9.40
CA TYR A 13 14.18 -0.07 -8.20
C TYR A 13 12.76 0.51 -8.33
N TRP A 14 12.50 1.34 -9.34
CA TRP A 14 11.20 1.98 -9.56
C TRP A 14 10.23 1.15 -10.39
N TRP A 15 10.61 -0.05 -10.85
CA TRP A 15 9.70 -0.92 -11.60
C TRP A 15 8.36 -1.21 -10.89
N PRO A 16 8.23 -1.27 -9.55
CA PRO A 16 6.94 -1.53 -8.90
C PRO A 16 5.88 -0.46 -9.19
N PHE A 17 6.25 0.75 -9.64
CA PHE A 17 5.29 1.77 -10.09
C PHE A 17 4.47 1.34 -11.30
N LEU A 18 4.98 0.39 -12.09
CA LEU A 18 4.28 -0.13 -13.25
C LEU A 18 3.16 -1.10 -12.86
N LEU A 19 3.18 -1.66 -11.64
CA LEU A 19 2.22 -2.68 -11.22
C LEU A 19 0.77 -2.16 -11.25
N GLY A 20 0.51 -0.97 -10.74
CA GLY A 20 -0.83 -0.36 -10.75
C GLY A 20 -1.37 -0.14 -12.17
N PRO A 21 -0.68 0.62 -13.04
CA PRO A 21 -1.09 0.81 -14.44
C PRO A 21 -1.19 -0.50 -15.23
N CYS A 22 -0.30 -1.48 -14.99
CA CYS A 22 -0.40 -2.78 -15.63
C CYS A 22 -1.62 -3.57 -15.17
N ALA A 23 -1.99 -3.53 -13.89
CA ALA A 23 -3.22 -4.16 -13.40
C ALA A 23 -4.47 -3.47 -13.96
N MET A 24 -4.45 -2.15 -14.07
CA MET A 24 -5.49 -1.36 -14.73
C MET A 24 -5.67 -1.80 -16.20
N ALA A 25 -4.56 -1.85 -16.96
CA ALA A 25 -4.58 -2.29 -18.35
C ALA A 25 -4.99 -3.76 -18.49
N ALA A 26 -4.54 -4.64 -17.60
CA ALA A 26 -4.93 -6.05 -17.59
C ALA A 26 -6.44 -6.21 -17.36
N CYS A 27 -7.00 -5.49 -16.38
CA CYS A 27 -8.45 -5.46 -16.15
C CYS A 27 -9.17 -5.04 -17.43
N TYR A 28 -8.79 -3.90 -18.01
CA TYR A 28 -9.41 -3.38 -19.24
C TYR A 28 -9.37 -4.37 -20.41
N LEU A 29 -8.22 -5.01 -20.65
CA LEU A 29 -8.03 -5.91 -21.80
C LEU A 29 -8.62 -7.31 -21.60
N THR A 30 -8.86 -7.73 -20.36
CA THR A 30 -9.35 -9.08 -20.05
C THR A 30 -10.85 -9.14 -19.83
N PHE A 31 -11.53 -7.99 -19.85
CA PHE A 31 -12.98 -7.92 -19.65
C PHE A 31 -13.72 -8.61 -20.82
N PRO A 32 -14.38 -9.75 -20.59
CA PRO A 32 -15.17 -10.42 -21.62
C PRO A 32 -16.54 -9.75 -21.78
N GLU A 33 -17.10 -9.79 -22.99
CA GLU A 33 -18.40 -9.18 -23.33
C GLU A 33 -19.58 -9.71 -22.48
N ASP A 34 -19.46 -10.90 -21.87
CA ASP A 34 -20.51 -11.57 -21.07
C ASP A 34 -20.35 -11.41 -19.53
N TYR A 35 -19.63 -10.40 -19.07
CA TYR A 35 -19.26 -10.24 -17.67
C TYR A 35 -20.42 -9.75 -16.77
N THR A 36 -20.80 -10.54 -15.77
CA THR A 36 -21.71 -10.09 -14.69
C THR A 36 -20.90 -9.56 -13.50
N ARG A 37 -20.88 -8.24 -13.38
CA ARG A 37 -20.23 -7.47 -12.28
C ARG A 37 -20.55 -7.99 -10.87
N GLU A 38 -21.73 -8.59 -10.68
CA GLU A 38 -22.16 -9.13 -9.39
C GLU A 38 -21.38 -10.36 -8.93
N ALA A 39 -20.70 -11.08 -9.82
CA ALA A 39 -20.01 -12.33 -9.48
C ALA A 39 -18.61 -12.13 -8.85
N PHE A 40 -17.93 -11.02 -9.17
CA PHE A 40 -16.52 -10.82 -8.79
C PHE A 40 -16.36 -9.93 -7.56
N LYS A 41 -17.21 -8.93 -7.39
CA LYS A 41 -17.17 -8.01 -6.26
C LYS A 41 -17.07 -8.70 -4.88
N PRO A 42 -17.91 -9.70 -4.55
CA PRO A 42 -17.79 -10.40 -3.27
C PRO A 42 -16.45 -11.12 -3.09
N ARG A 43 -15.82 -11.58 -4.19
CA ARG A 43 -14.52 -12.25 -4.13
C ARG A 43 -13.40 -11.26 -3.83
N PHE A 44 -13.42 -10.09 -4.47
CA PHE A 44 -12.43 -9.05 -4.22
C PHE A 44 -12.54 -8.46 -2.82
N GLU A 45 -13.75 -8.31 -2.27
CA GLU A 45 -13.97 -7.91 -0.87
C GLU A 45 -13.34 -8.92 0.11
N ILE A 46 -13.54 -10.23 -0.12
CA ILE A 46 -12.92 -11.28 0.70
C ILE A 46 -11.39 -11.24 0.58
N ILE A 47 -10.86 -11.10 -0.64
CA ILE A 47 -9.41 -11.03 -0.86
C ILE A 47 -8.83 -9.79 -0.17
N ALA A 48 -9.51 -8.64 -0.23
CA ALA A 48 -9.07 -7.40 0.39
C ALA A 48 -8.97 -7.56 1.91
N LEU A 49 -9.99 -8.16 2.53
CA LEU A 49 -10.02 -8.47 3.95
C LEU A 49 -8.87 -9.42 4.35
N VAL A 50 -8.62 -10.47 3.56
CA VAL A 50 -7.52 -11.43 3.82
C VAL A 50 -6.16 -10.74 3.70
N LEU A 51 -5.93 -9.94 2.65
CA LEU A 51 -4.67 -9.22 2.45
C LEU A 51 -4.44 -8.18 3.53
N ALA A 52 -5.45 -7.41 3.92
CA ALA A 52 -5.36 -6.43 4.99
C ALA A 52 -5.07 -7.10 6.35
N SER A 53 -5.74 -8.22 6.64
CA SER A 53 -5.50 -9.01 7.86
C SER A 53 -4.08 -9.59 7.88
N ALA A 54 -3.61 -10.12 6.76
CA ALA A 54 -2.24 -10.62 6.61
C ALA A 54 -1.21 -9.50 6.80
N ALA A 55 -1.45 -8.30 6.24
CA ALA A 55 -0.59 -7.14 6.43
C ALA A 55 -0.49 -6.74 7.91
N VAL A 56 -1.61 -6.74 8.64
CA VAL A 56 -1.60 -6.49 10.10
C VAL A 56 -0.79 -7.57 10.84
N GLY A 57 -1.04 -8.85 10.54
CA GLY A 57 -0.34 -9.97 11.18
C GLY A 57 1.17 -9.92 10.95
N PHE A 58 1.62 -9.81 9.70
CA PHE A 58 3.03 -9.69 9.37
C PHE A 58 3.64 -8.41 9.93
N GLY A 59 2.91 -7.29 9.89
CA GLY A 59 3.34 -6.01 10.44
C GLY A 59 3.58 -6.07 11.96
N ALA A 60 2.70 -6.74 12.69
CA ALA A 60 2.83 -6.95 14.13
C ALA A 60 4.05 -7.81 14.46
N VAL A 61 4.25 -8.92 13.75
CA VAL A 61 5.45 -9.77 13.88
C VAL A 61 6.72 -8.96 13.59
N ARG A 62 6.71 -8.18 12.51
CA ARG A 62 7.83 -7.36 12.07
C ARG A 62 8.19 -6.27 13.08
N LEU A 63 7.18 -5.58 13.62
CA LEU A 63 7.34 -4.57 14.66
C LEU A 63 7.86 -5.19 15.96
N ALA A 64 7.31 -6.33 16.39
CA ALA A 64 7.78 -7.03 17.59
C ALA A 64 9.25 -7.45 17.49
N TRP A 65 9.69 -7.84 16.27
CA TRP A 65 11.06 -8.26 16.01
C TRP A 65 12.05 -7.09 15.92
N GLN A 66 11.76 -6.09 15.08
CA GLN A 66 12.72 -5.02 14.78
C GLN A 66 12.53 -3.75 15.61
N ARG A 67 11.32 -3.50 16.13
CA ARG A 67 10.98 -2.37 17.02
C ARG A 67 11.42 -1.01 16.47
N THR A 68 11.01 -0.71 15.24
CA THR A 68 11.40 0.52 14.52
C THR A 68 10.16 1.36 14.22
N GLU A 69 10.32 2.67 14.14
CA GLU A 69 9.23 3.60 13.79
C GLU A 69 8.67 3.36 12.37
N TYR A 70 9.49 2.89 11.42
CA TYR A 70 8.99 2.49 10.09
C TYR A 70 7.95 1.36 10.21
N HIS A 71 8.27 0.25 10.88
CA HIS A 71 7.32 -0.85 11.05
C HIS A 71 6.11 -0.48 11.90
N LEU A 72 6.24 0.45 12.84
CA LEU A 72 5.09 1.00 13.56
C LEU A 72 4.18 1.79 12.60
N LEU A 73 4.75 2.65 11.76
CA LEU A 73 4.01 3.39 10.73
C LEU A 73 3.23 2.45 9.82
N ILE A 74 3.92 1.43 9.28
CA ILE A 74 3.34 0.47 8.35
C ILE A 74 2.27 -0.39 9.01
N LEU A 75 2.47 -0.82 10.26
CA LEU A 75 1.45 -1.54 11.02
C LEU A 75 0.20 -0.68 11.25
N LEU A 76 0.37 0.59 11.65
CA LEU A 76 -0.76 1.50 11.85
C LEU A 76 -1.52 1.77 10.54
N LEU A 77 -0.80 1.87 9.42
CA LEU A 77 -1.40 1.97 8.08
C LEU A 77 -2.18 0.70 7.73
N ALA A 78 -1.60 -0.48 7.94
CA ALA A 78 -2.28 -1.76 7.70
C ALA A 78 -3.53 -1.92 8.57
N CYS A 79 -3.48 -1.51 9.85
CA CYS A 79 -4.65 -1.50 10.73
C CYS A 79 -5.74 -0.55 10.21
N SER A 80 -5.35 0.62 9.71
CA SER A 80 -6.29 1.61 9.16
C SER A 80 -7.01 1.06 7.92
N ILE A 81 -6.28 0.35 7.06
CA ILE A 81 -6.83 -0.35 5.89
C ILE A 81 -7.77 -1.47 6.34
N LEU A 82 -7.35 -2.34 7.26
CA LEU A 82 -8.22 -3.42 7.77
C LEU A 82 -9.53 -2.89 8.37
N LEU A 83 -9.47 -1.78 9.12
CA LEU A 83 -10.68 -1.13 9.66
C LEU A 83 -11.60 -0.59 8.56
N ARG A 84 -11.04 -0.16 7.42
CA ARG A 84 -11.83 0.19 6.23
C ARG A 84 -12.49 -1.05 5.63
N GLU A 85 -11.75 -2.14 5.45
CA GLU A 85 -12.24 -3.39 4.84
C GLU A 85 -13.29 -4.13 5.67
N ILE A 86 -13.37 -3.89 6.98
CA ILE A 86 -14.44 -4.45 7.81
C ILE A 86 -15.80 -3.73 7.56
N HIS A 87 -15.81 -2.65 6.77
CA HIS A 87 -17.03 -1.97 6.30
C HIS A 87 -17.98 -1.50 7.42
N TRP A 88 -17.44 -0.96 8.52
CA TRP A 88 -18.29 -0.20 9.46
C TRP A 88 -18.68 1.15 8.84
N ASP A 89 -19.96 1.53 8.91
CA ASP A 89 -20.51 2.74 8.26
C ASP A 89 -19.72 4.04 8.54
N TRP A 90 -19.04 4.12 9.67
CA TRP A 90 -18.24 5.28 10.07
C TRP A 90 -16.76 5.19 9.69
N THR A 91 -16.24 4.00 9.34
CA THR A 91 -14.80 3.80 9.06
C THR A 91 -14.39 4.33 7.70
N THR A 92 -15.31 4.43 6.72
CA THR A 92 -15.03 4.96 5.38
C THR A 92 -14.53 6.41 5.42
N LYS A 93 -15.05 7.27 6.30
CA LYS A 93 -14.56 8.64 6.46
C LYS A 93 -13.31 8.69 7.34
N PHE A 94 -13.24 7.81 8.34
CA PHE A 94 -12.15 7.74 9.30
C PHE A 94 -10.82 7.36 8.63
N VAL A 95 -10.83 6.46 7.64
CA VAL A 95 -9.59 5.99 6.99
C VAL A 95 -8.81 7.14 6.35
N TYR A 96 -9.47 8.10 5.70
CA TYR A 96 -8.80 9.25 5.09
C TYR A 96 -8.13 10.13 6.14
N ILE A 97 -8.80 10.36 7.27
CA ILE A 97 -8.26 11.13 8.39
C ILE A 97 -7.07 10.37 9.01
N ALA A 98 -7.22 9.06 9.24
CA ALA A 98 -6.16 8.22 9.79
C ALA A 98 -4.92 8.22 8.89
N VAL A 99 -5.07 8.06 7.57
CA VAL A 99 -3.98 8.12 6.60
C VAL A 99 -3.30 9.49 6.61
N ALA A 100 -4.06 10.58 6.65
CA ALA A 100 -3.48 11.93 6.73
C ALA A 100 -2.69 12.16 8.03
N VAL A 101 -3.23 11.73 9.17
CA VAL A 101 -2.57 11.80 10.47
C VAL A 101 -1.30 10.94 10.49
N LEU A 102 -1.34 9.73 9.94
CA LEU A 102 -0.17 8.85 9.86
C LEU A 102 0.90 9.41 8.92
N ALA A 103 0.52 10.02 7.80
CA ALA A 103 1.45 10.70 6.91
C ALA A 103 2.13 11.89 7.61
N ALA A 104 1.36 12.73 8.31
CA ALA A 104 1.88 13.84 9.09
C ALA A 104 2.81 13.36 10.23
N TRP A 105 2.42 12.31 10.96
CA TRP A 105 3.24 11.71 12.00
C TRP A 105 4.54 11.11 11.43
N GLY A 106 4.44 10.38 10.32
CA GLY A 106 5.59 9.82 9.60
C GLY A 106 6.55 10.91 9.12
N TRP A 107 6.02 12.05 8.67
CA TRP A 107 6.80 13.24 8.31
C TRP A 107 7.51 13.85 9.52
N CYS A 108 6.81 14.07 10.64
CA CYS A 108 7.39 14.57 11.88
C CYS A 108 8.48 13.62 12.43
N ARG A 109 8.34 12.32 12.21
CA ARG A 109 9.30 11.27 12.60
C ARG A 109 10.24 10.85 11.46
N ARG A 110 10.33 11.64 10.39
CA ARG A 110 11.05 11.28 9.15
C ARG A 110 12.46 10.77 9.39
N LYS A 111 13.25 11.42 10.26
CA LYS A 111 14.63 10.98 10.57
C LYS A 111 14.68 9.53 11.10
N ARG A 112 13.68 9.11 11.89
CA ARG A 112 13.60 7.77 12.47
C ARG A 112 13.12 6.74 11.44
N VAL A 113 12.17 7.13 10.60
CA VAL A 113 11.70 6.30 9.46
C VAL A 113 12.82 6.09 8.43
N ASP A 114 13.53 7.17 8.08
CA ASP A 114 14.63 7.16 7.13
C ASP A 114 15.82 6.32 7.61
N ARG A 115 16.00 6.10 8.92
CA ARG A 115 17.01 5.18 9.45
C ARG A 115 16.85 3.76 8.90
N PHE A 116 15.60 3.31 8.70
CA PHE A 116 15.32 2.02 8.06
C PHE A 116 15.34 2.10 6.53
N LEU A 117 14.81 3.19 5.94
CA LEU A 117 14.68 3.30 4.49
C LEU A 117 16.01 3.62 3.77
N ASN A 118 16.91 4.40 4.37
CA ASN A 118 18.17 4.84 3.75
C ASN A 118 19.09 3.67 3.35
N PRO A 119 19.27 2.63 4.19
CA PRO A 119 20.02 1.43 3.79
C PRO A 119 19.26 0.52 2.81
N ASN A 120 17.93 0.68 2.70
CA ASN A 120 17.03 -0.19 1.92
C ASN A 120 16.29 0.60 0.82
N PRO A 121 16.99 1.15 -0.19
CA PRO A 121 16.38 2.01 -1.22
C PRO A 121 15.28 1.32 -2.03
N SER A 122 15.36 -0.01 -2.22
CA SER A 122 14.29 -0.79 -2.86
C SER A 122 12.98 -0.72 -2.04
N VAL A 123 13.04 -0.88 -0.71
CA VAL A 123 11.86 -0.81 0.16
C VAL A 123 11.20 0.57 0.09
N ARG A 124 12.01 1.63 0.00
CA ARG A 124 11.48 2.99 -0.23
C ARG A 124 10.70 3.07 -1.55
N CYS A 125 11.25 2.53 -2.64
CA CYS A 125 10.56 2.56 -3.94
C CYS A 125 9.25 1.76 -3.89
N TRP A 126 9.26 0.59 -3.25
CA TRP A 126 8.06 -0.20 -2.99
C TRP A 126 7.02 0.56 -2.16
N LEU A 127 7.43 1.24 -1.08
CA LEU A 127 6.51 2.03 -0.26
C LEU A 127 5.81 3.13 -1.07
N ILE A 128 6.57 3.88 -1.86
CA ILE A 128 6.00 4.97 -2.66
C ILE A 128 5.13 4.38 -3.79
N ALA A 129 5.55 3.28 -4.41
CA ALA A 129 4.74 2.58 -5.41
C ALA A 129 3.43 2.06 -4.82
N THR A 130 3.44 1.47 -3.62
CA THR A 130 2.23 1.03 -2.91
C THR A 130 1.27 2.18 -2.67
N ALA A 131 1.77 3.33 -2.19
CA ALA A 131 0.97 4.52 -1.98
C ALA A 131 0.39 5.06 -3.29
N PHE A 132 1.20 5.08 -4.36
CA PHE A 132 0.75 5.47 -5.70
C PHE A 132 -0.35 4.55 -6.22
N THR A 133 -0.17 3.23 -6.14
CA THR A 133 -1.16 2.23 -6.58
C THR A 133 -2.47 2.38 -5.80
N TYR A 134 -2.41 2.63 -4.48
CA TYR A 134 -3.60 2.89 -3.69
C TYR A 134 -4.32 4.19 -4.13
N VAL A 135 -3.57 5.28 -4.31
CA VAL A 135 -4.14 6.54 -4.83
C VAL A 135 -4.73 6.36 -6.22
N LEU A 136 -4.12 5.54 -7.07
CA LEU A 136 -4.64 5.20 -8.39
C LEU A 136 -5.99 4.48 -8.28
N SER A 137 -6.11 3.47 -7.40
CA SER A 137 -7.40 2.83 -7.10
C SER A 137 -8.45 3.86 -6.66
N GLN A 138 -8.11 4.78 -5.76
CA GLN A 138 -9.03 5.82 -5.32
C GLN A 138 -9.40 6.80 -6.45
N ALA A 139 -8.48 7.09 -7.37
CA ALA A 139 -8.77 7.91 -8.55
C ALA A 139 -9.76 7.20 -9.48
N ILE A 140 -9.63 5.88 -9.66
CA ILE A 140 -10.59 5.04 -10.41
C ILE A 140 -11.97 5.06 -9.73
N ALA A 141 -12.03 4.86 -8.40
CA ALA A 141 -13.27 4.93 -7.63
C ALA A 141 -14.00 6.28 -7.79
N ARG A 142 -13.24 7.37 -7.96
CA ARG A 142 -13.75 8.73 -8.21
C ARG A 142 -14.02 9.02 -9.69
N ARG A 143 -13.89 8.02 -10.57
CA ARG A 143 -14.07 8.12 -12.02
C ARG A 143 -13.18 9.20 -12.66
N ALA A 144 -11.96 9.36 -12.16
CA ALA A 144 -11.00 10.35 -12.67
C ALA A 144 -10.62 10.12 -14.15
N PHE A 145 -10.86 8.90 -14.67
CA PHE A 145 -10.56 8.50 -16.04
C PHE A 145 -11.79 8.53 -16.98
N ARG A 146 -12.94 9.04 -16.51
CA ARG A 146 -14.14 9.16 -17.32
C ARG A 146 -13.86 10.01 -18.56
N GLY A 147 -14.15 9.46 -19.74
CA GLY A 147 -13.91 10.11 -21.04
C GLY A 147 -12.47 9.99 -21.55
N ILE A 148 -11.55 9.41 -20.78
CA ILE A 148 -10.20 9.05 -21.22
C ILE A 148 -10.17 7.57 -21.62
N ILE A 149 -10.75 6.70 -20.79
CA ILE A 149 -10.85 5.27 -21.08
C ILE A 149 -12.23 5.00 -21.71
N PRO A 150 -12.29 4.40 -22.91
CA PRO A 150 -13.55 4.00 -23.52
C PRO A 150 -14.33 3.05 -22.62
N GLU A 151 -15.64 3.25 -22.48
CA GLU A 151 -16.55 2.37 -21.75
C GLU A 151 -16.19 2.15 -20.26
N GLU A 152 -15.43 3.07 -19.66
CA GLU A 152 -14.99 3.03 -18.26
C GLU A 152 -16.09 2.68 -17.25
N GLU A 153 -17.31 3.14 -17.48
CA GLU A 153 -18.45 2.90 -16.59
C GLU A 153 -18.84 1.44 -16.42
N LEU A 154 -18.44 0.58 -17.36
CA LEU A 154 -18.71 -0.84 -17.31
C LEU A 154 -17.80 -1.57 -16.30
N PHE A 155 -16.55 -1.14 -16.15
CA PHE A 155 -15.52 -1.89 -15.42
C PHE A 155 -14.76 -1.09 -14.35
N TYR A 156 -15.06 0.20 -14.14
CA TYR A 156 -14.33 1.01 -13.14
C TYR A 156 -14.36 0.42 -11.73
N GLY A 157 -15.46 -0.23 -11.33
CA GLY A 157 -15.56 -0.86 -10.01
C GLY A 157 -14.61 -2.05 -9.86
N ASP A 158 -14.59 -2.96 -10.83
CA ASP A 158 -13.69 -4.12 -10.78
C ASP A 158 -12.22 -3.71 -10.92
N MET A 159 -11.96 -2.66 -11.71
CA MET A 159 -10.65 -2.06 -11.87
C MET A 159 -10.16 -1.39 -10.57
N GLU A 160 -11.03 -0.65 -9.87
CA GLU A 160 -10.74 -0.12 -8.53
C GLU A 160 -10.37 -1.24 -7.57
N GLU A 161 -11.23 -2.25 -7.46
CA GLU A 161 -11.09 -3.35 -6.50
C GLU A 161 -9.82 -4.17 -6.75
N LEU A 162 -9.48 -4.43 -8.02
CA LEU A 162 -8.25 -5.12 -8.40
C LEU A 162 -7.01 -4.30 -8.01
N VAL A 163 -6.99 -3.01 -8.34
CA VAL A 163 -5.86 -2.11 -8.07
C VAL A 163 -5.72 -1.86 -6.56
N GLU A 164 -6.83 -1.81 -5.82
CA GLU A 164 -6.85 -1.76 -4.35
C GLU A 164 -6.21 -3.00 -3.75
N ASN A 165 -6.69 -4.19 -4.13
CA ASN A 165 -6.16 -5.47 -3.68
C ASN A 165 -4.65 -5.61 -3.98
N LEU A 166 -4.24 -5.18 -5.16
CA LEU A 166 -2.82 -5.13 -5.53
C LEU A 166 -2.04 -4.24 -4.57
N SER A 167 -2.54 -3.05 -4.22
CA SER A 167 -1.88 -2.18 -3.26
C SER A 167 -1.74 -2.83 -1.86
N HIS A 168 -2.74 -3.61 -1.41
CA HIS A 168 -2.67 -4.35 -0.16
C HIS A 168 -1.59 -5.44 -0.21
N ALA A 169 -1.49 -6.16 -1.33
CA ALA A 169 -0.42 -7.13 -1.54
C ALA A 169 0.97 -6.45 -1.57
N MET A 170 1.10 -5.29 -2.22
CA MET A 170 2.34 -4.50 -2.24
C MET A 170 2.71 -4.00 -0.83
N LEU A 171 1.73 -3.68 0.02
CA LEU A 171 1.96 -3.33 1.42
C LEU A 171 2.59 -4.50 2.21
N ILE A 172 2.11 -5.73 1.99
CA ILE A 172 2.74 -6.93 2.57
C ILE A 172 4.20 -7.06 2.13
N VAL A 173 4.50 -6.80 0.85
CA VAL A 173 5.88 -6.77 0.36
C VAL A 173 6.70 -5.70 1.10
N CYS A 174 6.15 -4.50 1.34
CA CYS A 174 6.83 -3.44 2.10
C CYS A 174 7.13 -3.84 3.56
N ILE A 175 6.31 -4.70 4.16
CA ILE A 175 6.51 -5.23 5.51
C ILE A 175 7.62 -6.29 5.53
N LEU A 176 7.58 -7.22 4.58
CA LEU A 176 8.48 -8.38 4.57
C LEU A 176 9.85 -8.07 3.99
N ALA A 177 9.94 -7.08 3.08
CA ALA A 177 11.17 -6.70 2.42
C ALA A 177 12.17 -6.00 3.37
N GLY A 178 13.42 -5.98 2.93
CA GLY A 178 14.54 -5.42 3.67
C GLY A 178 15.15 -6.37 4.70
N SER A 179 16.19 -5.91 5.38
CA SER A 179 16.92 -6.71 6.38
C SER A 179 16.03 -7.13 7.55
N TRP A 180 16.16 -8.37 8.04
CA TRP A 180 15.56 -8.88 9.28
C TRP A 180 16.49 -8.80 10.50
N LYS A 181 17.69 -8.23 10.32
CA LYS A 181 18.62 -8.01 11.43
C LYS A 181 18.00 -7.01 12.40
N ARG A 182 18.07 -7.30 13.70
CA ARG A 182 17.65 -6.32 14.73
C ARG A 182 18.53 -5.09 14.61
N MET A 183 17.92 -3.91 14.58
CA MET A 183 18.69 -2.68 14.63
C MET A 183 19.24 -2.51 16.05
N PRO A 184 20.53 -2.15 16.22
CA PRO A 184 21.10 -1.87 17.52
C PRO A 184 20.24 -0.82 18.24
N ARG A 185 19.88 -1.07 19.51
CA ARG A 185 19.11 -0.13 20.36
C ARG A 185 19.85 1.20 20.64
N ALA A 186 21.09 1.34 20.16
CA ALA A 186 21.94 2.48 20.37
C ALA A 186 21.49 3.69 19.53
N ALA A 187 20.49 4.43 20.04
CA ALA A 187 20.11 5.82 19.76
C ALA A 187 18.58 5.99 19.84
N ALA A 188 17.99 5.57 20.96
CA ALA A 188 16.57 5.79 21.28
C ALA A 188 16.32 7.14 22.01
N ASN A 189 17.38 7.93 22.23
CA ASN A 189 17.30 9.32 22.69
C ASN A 189 17.52 10.26 21.50
#